data_AF-A0A2K3MJW8-F1
#
_entry.id   AF-A0A2K3MJW8-F1
#
_cell.length_a   1.000
_cell.length_b   1.000
_cell.length_c   1.000
_cell.angle_alpha   90.00
_cell.angle_beta   90.00
_cell.angle_gamma   90.00
#
_symmetry.space_group_name_H-M   'P 1'
#
loop_
_entity.id
_entity.type
_entity.pdbx_description
1 polymer ?
#
loop_
_entity_poly.entity_id
_entity_poly.type
_entity_poly.pdbx_seq_one_letter_code
_entity_poly.pdbx_strand_id
1 'polypeptide(L)'
;MFSSSSLDKHKQVLDHEEGGKKVGKLQTLVMGGGDMGCDGGRINGSGRGSGGGGRNGNGWESDYGRDETDAYYQNMIEANPNNSLLLGNYAKFLKEVRGDYGKAEEYVERAILVNPGYGDALSLYADLIWQTEKNADRAEDYFDRAVKSDPNDW
;
A
#
# COMPACT_ATOMS: atom_id res chain seq x y z
N MET A 1 -61.02 44.64 16.91
CA MET A 1 -61.27 43.24 16.53
C MET A 1 -60.18 42.39 17.18
N PHE A 2 -60.60 41.36 17.93
CA PHE A 2 -59.94 40.09 18.33
C PHE A 2 -58.43 39.92 18.03
N SER A 3 -57.55 39.31 18.83
CA SER A 3 -57.62 38.51 20.06
C SER A 3 -56.16 38.19 20.49
N SER A 4 -55.90 37.97 21.78
CA SER A 4 -55.23 36.80 22.42
C SER A 4 -54.28 35.93 21.56
N SER A 5 -53.14 35.35 21.97
CA SER A 5 -52.48 35.11 23.26
C SER A 5 -51.17 34.37 22.97
N SER A 6 -50.23 34.47 23.92
CA SER A 6 -49.10 33.59 24.19
C SER A 6 -49.38 32.08 24.05
N LEU A 7 -48.30 31.32 23.84
CA LEU A 7 -47.95 29.99 24.39
C LEU A 7 -46.89 29.38 23.43
N ASP A 8 -45.84 28.67 23.81
CA ASP A 8 -45.16 28.37 25.07
C ASP A 8 -44.07 27.34 24.75
N LYS A 9 -42.95 27.42 25.51
CA LYS A 9 -42.15 26.33 26.08
C LYS A 9 -41.55 25.22 25.17
N HIS A 10 -40.23 25.04 25.27
CA HIS A 10 -39.55 24.02 26.13
C HIS A 10 -38.06 23.98 25.72
N LYS A 11 -37.12 24.44 26.56
CA LYS A 11 -36.46 23.74 27.68
C LYS A 11 -35.42 22.71 27.16
N GLN A 12 -34.12 23.07 27.18
CA GLN A 12 -33.04 22.56 28.09
C GLN A 12 -32.61 21.11 27.75
N VAL A 13 -31.40 20.56 27.93
CA VAL A 13 -30.11 20.87 28.59
C VAL A 13 -29.35 19.53 28.53
N LEU A 14 -28.02 19.55 28.32
CA LEU A 14 -27.06 18.44 28.55
C LEU A 14 -27.24 17.22 27.60
N ASP A 15 -26.23 16.44 27.21
CA ASP A 15 -25.09 15.94 27.95
C ASP A 15 -23.82 15.87 27.07
N HIS A 16 -22.69 16.16 27.70
CA HIS A 16 -21.34 15.90 27.21
C HIS A 16 -20.93 14.58 27.86
N GLU A 17 -20.90 13.49 27.10
CA GLU A 17 -20.49 12.17 27.59
C GLU A 17 -19.08 11.84 27.07
N GLU A 18 -18.19 11.58 28.02
CA GLU A 18 -16.88 10.97 27.84
C GLU A 18 -17.00 9.56 27.25
N GLY A 19 -16.03 9.18 26.43
CA GLY A 19 -15.95 7.82 25.88
C GLY A 19 -14.53 7.41 25.55
N GLY A 20 -13.63 7.45 26.53
CA GLY A 20 -12.26 6.93 26.41
C GLY A 20 -12.25 5.44 26.08
N LYS A 21 -11.75 5.08 24.88
CA LYS A 21 -11.51 3.69 24.49
C LYS A 21 -10.01 3.37 24.51
N LYS A 22 -9.67 2.76 25.64
CA LYS A 22 -8.60 1.80 25.95
C LYS A 22 -7.62 1.43 24.82
N VAL A 23 -6.35 1.77 25.03
CA VAL A 23 -5.18 1.24 24.33
C VAL A 23 -5.01 -0.24 24.71
N GLY A 24 -5.18 -1.13 23.73
CA GLY A 24 -4.89 -2.54 23.85
C GLY A 24 -3.38 -2.79 23.87
N LYS A 25 -2.88 -3.24 25.02
CA LYS A 25 -1.52 -3.73 25.23
C LYS A 25 -1.37 -5.11 24.56
N LEU A 26 -0.72 -5.19 23.41
CA LEU A 26 -0.23 -6.45 22.86
C LEU A 26 1.24 -6.59 23.22
N GLN A 27 1.52 -7.37 24.28
CA GLN A 27 2.86 -7.83 24.60
C GLN A 27 2.89 -9.35 24.70
N THR A 28 3.80 -9.90 23.88
CA THR A 28 4.61 -11.09 24.12
C THR A 28 3.87 -12.42 24.25
N LEU A 29 3.80 -13.14 23.12
CA LEU A 29 3.76 -14.60 23.13
C LEU A 29 5.18 -15.10 22.84
N VAL A 30 5.84 -15.64 23.86
CA VAL A 30 7.08 -16.40 23.72
C VAL A 30 6.69 -17.78 23.17
N MET A 31 7.08 -18.06 21.92
CA MET A 31 7.11 -19.41 21.36
C MET A 31 8.61 -19.72 21.28
N GLY A 32 9.20 -20.65 22.03
CA GLY A 32 8.73 -22.00 22.29
C GLY A 32 9.41 -22.93 21.28
N GLY A 33 10.65 -23.34 21.59
CA GLY A 33 11.33 -24.57 21.15
C GLY A 33 11.29 -24.97 19.67
N GLY A 34 12.44 -24.86 19.00
CA GLY A 34 12.72 -25.57 17.76
C GLY A 34 14.10 -26.21 17.82
N ASP A 35 14.18 -27.39 18.44
CA ASP A 35 15.39 -28.21 18.48
C ASP A 35 15.85 -28.60 17.08
N MET A 36 17.16 -28.46 16.88
CA MET A 36 17.89 -28.90 15.71
C MET A 36 17.90 -30.43 15.62
N GLY A 37 17.24 -30.98 14.60
CA GLY A 37 17.37 -32.37 14.19
C GLY A 37 17.91 -32.45 12.77
N CYS A 38 19.22 -32.55 12.61
CA CYS A 38 19.86 -32.92 11.35
C CYS A 38 20.19 -34.42 11.38
N ASP A 39 19.27 -35.25 10.90
CA ASP A 39 19.53 -36.67 10.65
C ASP A 39 19.03 -37.03 9.25
N GLY A 40 19.97 -37.24 8.33
CA GLY A 40 19.62 -37.54 6.94
C GLY A 40 20.83 -37.85 6.05
N GLY A 41 21.42 -39.03 6.25
CA GLY A 41 21.74 -39.92 5.13
C GLY A 41 23.05 -39.66 4.36
N ARG A 42 23.94 -40.65 4.46
CA ARG A 42 25.21 -40.75 3.75
C ARG A 42 25.03 -40.92 2.23
N ILE A 43 25.94 -40.25 1.53
CA ILE A 43 26.58 -40.59 0.26
C ILE A 43 26.45 -42.06 -0.23
N ASN A 44 25.95 -42.24 -1.46
CA ASN A 44 26.62 -42.98 -2.55
C ASN A 44 25.66 -43.17 -3.73
N GLY A 45 26.11 -42.83 -4.94
CA GLY A 45 25.35 -43.07 -6.16
C GLY A 45 25.92 -42.36 -7.37
N SER A 46 27.05 -42.85 -7.87
CA SER A 46 27.64 -42.52 -9.16
C SER A 46 26.66 -42.74 -10.32
N GLY A 47 26.34 -41.69 -11.07
CA GLY A 47 25.58 -41.75 -12.32
C GLY A 47 26.07 -40.69 -13.29
N ARG A 48 26.93 -41.08 -14.23
CA ARG A 48 27.33 -40.26 -15.38
C ARG A 48 26.14 -40.20 -16.35
N GLY A 49 25.64 -39.00 -16.64
CA GLY A 49 24.68 -38.74 -17.70
C GLY A 49 25.10 -37.49 -18.47
N SER A 50 25.75 -37.69 -19.61
CA SER A 50 25.99 -36.63 -20.59
C SER A 50 24.73 -36.44 -21.45
N GLY A 51 24.26 -35.20 -21.52
CA GLY A 51 23.24 -34.69 -22.44
C GLY A 51 22.93 -33.27 -21.97
N GLY A 52 23.41 -32.19 -22.59
CA GLY A 52 23.34 -31.92 -24.02
C GLY A 52 21.96 -31.34 -24.33
N GLY A 53 21.79 -30.02 -24.19
CA GLY A 53 20.57 -29.36 -24.64
C GLY A 53 20.28 -28.01 -23.97
N GLY A 54 20.56 -26.93 -24.69
CA GLY A 54 19.76 -25.70 -24.64
C GLY A 54 19.84 -24.85 -23.37
N ARG A 55 20.86 -24.01 -23.26
CA ARG A 55 20.70 -22.72 -22.58
C ARG A 55 19.92 -21.80 -23.52
N ASN A 56 18.60 -21.88 -23.48
CA ASN A 56 17.70 -20.92 -24.11
C ASN A 56 16.47 -20.78 -23.20
N GLY A 57 16.26 -19.59 -22.64
CA GLY A 57 15.05 -19.23 -21.92
C GLY A 57 15.29 -18.38 -20.69
N ASN A 58 15.62 -17.10 -20.88
CA ASN A 58 15.09 -15.91 -20.20
C ASN A 58 14.31 -16.11 -18.87
N GLY A 59 14.90 -16.75 -17.86
CA GLY A 59 14.24 -17.10 -16.58
C GLY A 59 14.58 -16.18 -15.40
N TRP A 60 15.00 -14.94 -15.67
CA TRP A 60 15.39 -13.96 -14.64
C TRP A 60 14.20 -13.18 -14.05
N GLU A 61 13.02 -13.33 -14.64
CA GLU A 61 11.75 -12.85 -14.08
C GLU A 61 11.25 -13.86 -13.03
N SER A 62 12.07 -14.07 -12.00
CA SER A 62 11.81 -14.96 -10.87
C SER A 62 11.50 -14.13 -9.63
N ASP A 63 10.74 -14.67 -8.68
CA ASP A 63 10.43 -14.01 -7.39
C ASP A 63 11.68 -13.43 -6.72
N TYR A 64 12.84 -14.08 -6.88
CA TYR A 64 14.14 -13.58 -6.41
C TYR A 64 14.48 -12.17 -6.89
N GLY A 65 14.34 -11.87 -8.19
CA GLY A 65 14.62 -10.53 -8.72
C GLY A 65 13.61 -9.48 -8.23
N ARG A 66 12.36 -9.92 -7.98
CA ARG A 66 11.32 -9.08 -7.40
C ARG A 66 11.64 -8.73 -5.94
N ASP A 67 12.13 -9.70 -5.17
CA ASP A 67 12.53 -9.56 -3.75
C ASP A 67 13.73 -8.62 -3.60
N GLU A 68 14.73 -8.73 -4.47
CA GLU A 68 15.86 -7.79 -4.50
C GLU A 68 15.40 -6.36 -4.81
N THR A 69 14.48 -6.20 -5.77
CA THR A 69 13.93 -4.88 -6.14
C THR A 69 13.10 -4.28 -5.00
N ASP A 70 12.32 -5.09 -4.30
CA ASP A 70 11.54 -4.67 -3.13
C ASP A 70 12.44 -4.15 -2.00
N ALA A 71 13.49 -4.91 -1.66
CA ALA A 71 14.47 -4.51 -0.66
C ALA A 71 15.22 -3.24 -1.07
N TYR A 72 15.55 -3.08 -2.36
CA TYR A 72 16.18 -1.87 -2.88
C TYR A 72 15.31 -0.62 -2.66
N TYR A 73 14.02 -0.68 -3.02
CA TYR A 73 13.10 0.44 -2.79
C TYR A 73 12.95 0.76 -1.30
N GLN A 74 12.79 -0.26 -0.44
CA GLN A 74 12.68 -0.07 1.00
C GLN A 74 13.90 0.66 1.57
N ASN A 75 15.11 0.22 1.24
CA ASN A 75 16.35 0.88 1.67
C ASN A 75 16.42 2.35 1.23
N MET A 76 16.03 2.66 -0.01
CA MET A 76 16.01 4.04 -0.49
C MET A 76 14.96 4.90 0.24
N ILE A 77 13.80 4.32 0.56
CA ILE A 77 12.71 5.02 1.26
C ILE A 77 13.11 5.26 2.72
N GLU A 78 13.79 4.32 3.36
CA GLU A 78 14.35 4.53 4.71
C GLU A 78 15.36 5.68 4.73
N ALA A 79 16.21 5.78 3.70
CA ALA A 79 17.15 6.88 3.57
C ALA A 79 16.47 8.22 3.26
N ASN A 80 15.39 8.22 2.47
CA ASN A 80 14.68 9.42 2.01
C ASN A 80 13.15 9.24 2.07
N PRO A 81 12.54 9.27 3.27
CA PRO A 81 11.13 8.89 3.46
C PRO A 81 10.13 9.86 2.85
N ASN A 82 10.55 11.09 2.57
CA ASN A 82 9.73 12.18 2.02
C ASN A 82 10.06 12.48 0.55
N ASN A 83 10.52 11.50 -0.21
CA ASN A 83 10.72 11.64 -1.64
C ASN A 83 9.49 11.11 -2.40
N SER A 84 8.63 12.01 -2.88
CA SER A 84 7.38 11.64 -3.55
C SER A 84 7.60 10.80 -4.82
N LEU A 85 8.67 11.07 -5.58
CA LEU A 85 9.02 10.31 -6.77
C LEU A 85 9.35 8.86 -6.42
N LEU A 86 10.15 8.66 -5.37
CA LEU A 86 10.52 7.31 -4.91
C LEU A 86 9.32 6.53 -4.39
N LEU A 87 8.47 7.17 -3.57
CA LEU A 87 7.24 6.59 -3.04
C LEU A 87 6.28 6.19 -4.18
N GLY A 88 6.08 7.07 -5.16
CA GLY A 88 5.23 6.79 -6.32
C GLY A 88 5.77 5.68 -7.22
N ASN A 89 7.08 5.64 -7.45
CA ASN A 89 7.72 4.58 -8.23
C ASN A 89 7.60 3.22 -7.53
N TYR A 90 7.77 3.18 -6.21
CA TYR A 90 7.59 1.95 -5.45
C TYR A 90 6.13 1.50 -5.45
N ALA A 91 5.17 2.41 -5.29
CA ALA A 91 3.75 2.10 -5.43
C ALA A 91 3.42 1.50 -6.80
N LYS A 92 3.98 2.06 -7.88
CA LYS A 92 3.81 1.54 -9.24
C LYS A 92 4.40 0.13 -9.39
N PHE A 93 5.60 -0.11 -8.86
CA PHE A 93 6.21 -1.45 -8.82
C PHE A 93 5.34 -2.46 -8.04
N LEU A 94 4.81 -2.04 -6.88
CA LEU A 94 3.91 -2.87 -6.09
C LEU A 94 2.63 -3.23 -6.86
N LYS A 95 2.05 -2.28 -7.59
CA LYS A 95 0.87 -2.54 -8.44
C LYS A 95 1.19 -3.46 -9.61
N GLU A 96 2.17 -3.08 -10.43
CA GLU A 96 2.39 -3.69 -11.75
C GLU A 96 3.20 -4.99 -11.67
N VAL A 97 4.15 -5.06 -10.75
CA VAL A 97 5.04 -6.21 -10.62
C VAL A 97 4.56 -7.13 -9.51
N ARG A 98 4.29 -6.62 -8.30
CA ARG A 98 3.87 -7.47 -7.17
C ARG A 98 2.39 -7.84 -7.20
N GLY A 99 1.54 -7.01 -7.79
CA GLY A 99 0.08 -7.12 -7.66
C GLY A 99 -0.42 -6.82 -6.24
N ASP A 100 0.39 -6.16 -5.41
CA ASP A 100 0.03 -5.79 -4.04
C ASP A 100 -0.62 -4.40 -4.04
N TYR A 101 -1.90 -4.39 -4.37
CA TYR A 101 -2.68 -3.15 -4.47
C TYR A 101 -2.79 -2.42 -3.13
N GLY A 102 -2.84 -3.14 -2.00
CA GLY A 102 -2.96 -2.53 -0.68
C GLY A 102 -1.71 -1.76 -0.27
N LYS A 103 -0.52 -2.35 -0.47
CA LYS A 103 0.72 -1.59 -0.27
C LYS A 103 0.89 -0.48 -1.30
N ALA A 104 0.52 -0.72 -2.56
CA ALA A 104 0.59 0.31 -3.59
C ALA A 104 -0.22 1.55 -3.18
N GLU A 105 -1.41 1.34 -2.63
CA GLU A 105 -2.28 2.40 -2.09
C GLU A 105 -1.60 3.18 -0.95
N GLU A 106 -1.05 2.48 0.04
CA GLU A 106 -0.33 3.12 1.16
C GLU A 106 0.81 4.03 0.67
N TYR A 107 1.63 3.55 -0.26
CA TYR A 107 2.79 4.29 -0.75
C TYR A 107 2.41 5.46 -1.66
N VAL A 108 1.36 5.33 -2.47
CA VAL A 108 0.89 6.44 -3.31
C VAL A 108 0.20 7.53 -2.47
N GLU A 109 -0.55 7.16 -1.41
CA GLU A 109 -1.12 8.13 -0.47
C GLU A 109 -0.01 8.92 0.22
N ARG A 110 1.05 8.25 0.67
CA ARG A 110 2.24 8.92 1.19
C ARG A 110 2.88 9.86 0.17
N ALA A 111 2.98 9.45 -1.10
CA ALA A 111 3.52 10.31 -2.15
C ALA A 111 2.69 11.59 -2.35
N ILE A 112 1.36 11.48 -2.34
CA ILE A 112 0.43 12.60 -2.44
C ILE A 112 0.50 13.50 -1.20
N LEU A 113 0.65 12.93 0.00
CA LEU A 113 0.83 13.71 1.23
C LEU A 113 2.11 14.55 1.20
N VAL A 114 3.20 13.99 0.67
CA VAL A 114 4.49 14.66 0.52
C VAL A 114 4.43 15.73 -0.57
N ASN A 115 3.82 15.42 -1.71
CA ASN A 115 3.64 16.34 -2.83
C ASN A 115 2.22 16.22 -3.40
N PRO A 116 1.28 17.09 -2.96
CA PRO A 116 -0.11 17.05 -3.42
C PRO A 116 -0.30 17.35 -4.90
N GLY A 117 0.71 17.93 -5.57
CA GLY A 117 0.71 18.22 -7.00
C GLY A 117 1.51 17.21 -7.83
N TYR A 118 1.84 16.03 -7.29
CA TYR A 118 2.52 15.00 -8.06
C TYR A 118 1.52 14.24 -8.96
N GLY A 119 1.38 14.69 -10.21
CA GLY A 119 0.40 14.17 -11.17
C GLY A 119 0.44 12.65 -11.38
N ASP A 120 1.64 12.06 -11.42
CA ASP A 120 1.79 10.61 -11.58
C ASP A 120 1.22 9.84 -10.39
N ALA A 121 1.43 10.32 -9.16
CA ALA A 121 0.86 9.68 -7.97
C ALA A 121 -0.67 9.85 -7.91
N LEU A 122 -1.19 11.02 -8.28
CA LEU A 122 -2.63 11.26 -8.36
C LEU A 122 -3.29 10.31 -9.38
N SER A 123 -2.70 10.17 -10.57
CA SER A 123 -3.17 9.25 -11.61
C SER A 123 -3.09 7.79 -11.19
N LEU A 124 -2.00 7.41 -10.50
CA LEU A 124 -1.83 6.05 -9.98
C LEU A 124 -2.87 5.73 -8.91
N TYR A 125 -3.17 6.67 -8.02
CA TYR A 125 -4.21 6.50 -6.99
C TYR A 125 -5.60 6.38 -7.59
N ALA A 126 -5.92 7.19 -8.61
CA ALA A 126 -7.15 7.08 -9.36
C ALA A 126 -7.33 5.69 -9.99
N ASP A 127 -6.30 5.16 -10.64
CA ASP A 127 -6.32 3.81 -11.20
C ASP A 127 -6.48 2.75 -10.10
N LEU A 128 -5.78 2.88 -8.97
CA LEU A 128 -5.93 1.97 -7.84
C LEU A 128 -7.38 1.93 -7.32
N ILE A 129 -8.00 3.10 -7.07
CA ILE A 129 -9.41 3.21 -6.66
C ILE A 129 -10.32 2.52 -7.68
N TRP A 130 -10.09 2.75 -8.97
CA TRP A 130 -10.87 2.09 -10.01
C TRP A 130 -10.67 0.57 -10.00
N GLN A 131 -9.46 0.07 -9.77
CA GLN A 131 -9.19 -1.36 -9.77
C GLN A 131 -9.76 -2.07 -8.54
N THR A 132 -9.62 -1.48 -7.35
CA THR A 132 -9.99 -2.11 -6.08
C THR A 132 -11.45 -1.89 -5.70
N GLU A 133 -11.97 -0.67 -5.90
CA GLU A 133 -13.31 -0.28 -5.43
C GLU A 133 -14.34 -0.15 -6.56
N LYS A 134 -13.90 0.01 -7.82
CA LYS A 134 -14.76 0.35 -8.97
C LYS A 134 -15.58 1.63 -8.77
N ASN A 135 -15.06 2.56 -7.96
CA ASN A 135 -15.67 3.85 -7.70
C ASN A 135 -15.23 4.89 -8.74
N ALA A 136 -16.03 5.04 -9.80
CA ALA A 136 -15.72 5.93 -10.91
C ALA A 136 -15.64 7.40 -10.48
N ASP A 137 -16.62 7.89 -9.72
CA ASP A 137 -16.68 9.29 -9.29
C ASP A 137 -15.43 9.70 -8.50
N ARG A 138 -15.00 8.80 -7.59
CA ARG A 138 -13.81 9.06 -6.76
C ARG A 138 -12.53 8.98 -7.58
N ALA A 139 -12.42 8.04 -8.52
CA ALA A 139 -11.27 7.95 -9.41
C ALA A 139 -11.18 9.18 -10.35
N GLU A 140 -12.30 9.64 -10.88
CA GLU A 140 -12.38 10.82 -11.76
C GLU A 140 -11.86 12.08 -11.06
N ASP A 141 -12.23 12.33 -9.79
CA ASP A 141 -11.70 13.48 -9.02
C ASP A 141 -10.16 13.49 -8.96
N TYR A 142 -9.54 12.33 -8.76
CA TYR A 142 -8.08 12.22 -8.71
C TYR A 142 -7.43 12.38 -10.10
N PHE A 143 -8.03 11.87 -11.17
CA PHE A 143 -7.56 12.13 -12.53
C PHE A 143 -7.65 13.61 -12.89
N ASP A 144 -8.76 14.28 -12.55
CA ASP A 144 -8.94 15.72 -12.75
C ASP A 144 -7.87 16.53 -12.03
N ARG A 145 -7.52 16.13 -10.80
CA ARG A 145 -6.43 16.75 -10.04
C ARG A 145 -5.08 16.49 -10.70
N ALA A 146 -4.85 15.31 -11.25
CA ALA A 146 -3.61 15.00 -11.96
C ALA A 146 -3.43 15.91 -13.19
N VAL A 147 -4.47 16.07 -14.01
CA VAL A 147 -4.44 16.97 -15.17
C VAL A 147 -4.18 18.43 -14.77
N LYS A 148 -4.76 18.88 -13.64
CA LYS A 148 -4.52 20.24 -13.13
C LYS A 148 -3.13 20.43 -12.52
N SER A 149 -2.46 19.35 -12.15
CA SER A 149 -1.16 19.42 -11.45
C SER A 149 0.00 19.78 -12.38
N ASP A 150 -0.15 19.55 -13.69
CA ASP A 150 0.81 19.99 -14.70
C ASP A 150 0.12 20.76 -15.84
N PRO A 151 -0.19 22.06 -15.64
CA PRO A 151 -0.91 22.88 -16.63
C PRO A 151 -0.16 23.08 -17.95
N ASN A 152 1.10 22.64 -18.04
CA ASN A 152 1.99 22.84 -19.19
C ASN A 152 2.26 21.57 -20.00
N ASP A 153 1.69 20.42 -19.63
CA ASP A 153 1.83 19.15 -20.35
C ASP A 153 0.69 18.96 -21.39
N TRP A 154 0.52 19.96 -22.27
CA TRP A 154 -0.46 19.97 -23.37
C TRP A 154 0.18 19.78 -24.74
#